data_AF-A0A9D8QZY0-F1
#
_entry.id   AF-A0A9D8QZY0-F1
#
_cell.length_a   1.000
_cell.length_b   1.000
_cell.length_c   1.000
_cell.angle_alpha   90.00
_cell.angle_beta   90.00
_cell.angle_gamma   90.00
#
_symmetry.space_group_name_H-M   'P 1'
#
loop_
_entity.id
_entity.type
_entity.pdbx_description
1 polymer ?
#
loop_
_entity_poly.entity_id
_entity_poly.type
_entity_poly.pdbx_seq_one_letter_code
_entity_poly.pdbx_strand_id
1 'polypeptide(L)'
;MANYYCMIAGLPDIDQHDTKPGMSLDAMREQCEEQLTAYDKKLLFYFFLRFDCVNLVKLLKNPEAEIDQWGNFSLDQLRDLITSATELNFNVHRYPSFMSIFAREYSFNKDKAGYFPEDEMAYQFLDYAIRTCPSHMMRRWYKLNLDITNIL
;
A
#
# COMPACT_ATOMS: atom_id res chain seq x y z
N MET A 1 0.66 12.66 -22.16
CA MET A 1 1.87 13.08 -21.42
C MET A 1 1.53 14.38 -20.73
N ALA A 2 1.57 14.44 -19.40
CA ALA A 2 1.45 15.71 -18.71
C ALA A 2 2.83 16.37 -18.65
N ASN A 3 2.88 17.67 -18.87
CA ASN A 3 4.09 18.45 -18.71
C ASN A 3 4.21 18.82 -17.23
N TYR A 4 5.15 18.20 -16.51
CA TYR A 4 5.52 18.65 -15.17
C TYR A 4 6.35 19.91 -15.33
N TYR A 5 5.73 21.05 -15.04
CA TYR A 5 6.45 22.32 -14.99
C TYR A 5 7.22 22.39 -13.67
N CYS A 6 8.45 21.88 -13.68
CA CYS A 6 9.42 22.21 -12.65
C CYS A 6 9.87 23.66 -12.90
N MET A 7 9.29 24.61 -12.17
CA MET A 7 9.95 25.89 -11.98
C MET A 7 11.18 25.57 -11.11
N ILE A 8 12.38 25.72 -11.66
CA ILE A 8 13.64 25.59 -10.90
C ILE A 8 13.69 26.79 -9.95
N ALA A 9 12.92 26.76 -8.88
CA ALA A 9 13.27 27.46 -7.67
C ALA A 9 14.44 26.67 -7.09
N GLY A 10 15.61 27.31 -6.94
CA GLY A 10 16.73 26.68 -6.26
C GLY A 10 16.23 26.08 -4.95
N LEU A 11 16.66 24.85 -4.65
CA LEU A 11 16.45 24.27 -3.32
C LEU A 11 16.88 25.36 -2.31
N PRO A 12 16.02 25.70 -1.32
CA PRO A 12 16.39 26.66 -0.31
C PRO A 12 17.71 26.21 0.32
N ASP A 13 18.65 27.13 0.52
CA ASP A 13 19.91 26.84 1.20
C ASP A 13 19.57 26.19 2.55
N ILE A 14 19.94 24.91 2.68
CA ILE A 14 19.69 24.12 3.90
C ILE A 14 20.70 24.60 4.93
N ASP A 15 20.34 25.61 5.70
CA ASP A 15 21.13 26.10 6.83
C ASP A 15 20.87 25.22 8.06
N GLN A 16 21.92 24.90 8.81
CA GLN A 16 21.81 24.15 10.07
C GLN A 16 20.99 24.92 11.12
N HIS A 17 20.77 26.23 10.93
CA HIS A 17 19.96 27.10 11.78
C HIS A 17 18.53 27.26 11.26
N ASP A 18 18.15 26.62 10.15
CA ASP A 18 16.77 26.66 9.67
C ASP A 18 15.85 25.92 10.66
N THR A 19 15.17 26.71 11.49
CA THR A 19 14.29 26.22 12.55
C THR A 19 12.87 25.98 12.04
N LYS A 20 12.63 26.12 10.72
CA LYS A 20 11.34 25.77 10.15
C LYS A 20 11.14 24.26 10.33
N PRO A 21 10.07 23.83 11.02
CA PRO A 21 9.73 22.41 11.03
C PRO A 21 9.56 21.99 9.57
N GLY A 22 10.29 20.94 9.17
CA GLY A 22 10.15 20.37 7.83
C GLY A 22 8.68 20.10 7.54
N MET A 23 8.31 20.16 6.26
CA MET A 23 6.95 19.83 5.81
C MET A 23 6.54 18.45 6.34
N SER A 24 5.34 18.33 6.91
CA SER A 24 4.80 17.04 7.33
C SER A 24 4.52 16.16 6.11
N LEU A 25 4.62 14.85 6.26
CA LEU A 25 4.31 13.90 5.19
C LEU A 25 2.88 14.05 4.65
N ASP A 26 1.92 14.41 5.51
CA ASP A 26 0.54 14.65 5.10
C ASP A 26 0.42 15.91 4.21
N ALA A 27 1.08 17.01 4.61
CA ALA A 27 1.13 18.22 3.79
C ALA A 27 1.85 17.97 2.46
N MET A 28 2.89 17.13 2.46
CA MET A 28 3.58 16.73 1.24
C MET A 28 2.66 15.90 0.33
N ARG A 29 1.90 14.96 0.89
CA ARG A 29 0.96 14.12 0.14
C ARG A 29 -0.16 14.95 -0.48
N GLU A 30 -0.74 15.88 0.26
CA GLU A 30 -1.79 16.79 -0.22
C GLU A 30 -1.29 17.66 -1.39
N GLN A 31 -0.10 18.27 -1.25
CA GLN A 31 0.52 19.03 -2.33
C GLN A 31 0.84 18.18 -3.55
N CYS A 32 1.35 16.96 -3.35
CA CYS A 32 1.57 16.01 -4.43
C CYS A 32 0.26 15.62 -5.10
N GLU A 33 -0.84 15.44 -4.37
CA GLU A 33 -2.13 15.06 -4.97
C GLU A 33 -2.67 16.12 -5.93
N GLU A 34 -2.43 17.41 -5.71
CA GLU A 34 -2.84 18.46 -6.65
C GLU A 34 -2.01 18.45 -7.94
N GLN A 35 -0.73 18.12 -7.84
CA GLN A 35 0.24 18.26 -8.93
C GLN A 35 0.44 16.97 -9.75
N LEU A 36 0.15 15.81 -9.15
CA LEU A 36 0.43 14.52 -9.77
C LEU A 36 -0.62 14.12 -10.79
N THR A 37 -0.16 13.48 -11.85
CA THR A 37 -1.05 12.90 -12.85
C THR A 37 -1.75 11.66 -12.30
N ALA A 38 -2.84 11.27 -12.95
CA ALA A 38 -3.49 9.99 -12.64
C ALA A 38 -2.53 8.78 -12.74
N TYR A 39 -1.52 8.86 -13.62
CA TYR A 39 -0.51 7.82 -13.76
C TYR A 39 0.37 7.73 -12.51
N ASP A 40 0.89 8.86 -12.01
CA ASP A 40 1.78 8.85 -10.84
C ASP A 40 1.02 8.57 -9.55
N LYS A 41 -0.21 9.09 -9.42
CA LYS A 41 -1.09 8.75 -8.30
C LYS A 41 -1.27 7.24 -8.21
N LYS A 42 -1.41 6.57 -9.35
CA LYS A 42 -1.48 5.10 -9.41
C LYS A 42 -0.16 4.44 -8.99
N LEU A 43 1.00 5.02 -9.28
CA LEU A 43 2.29 4.50 -8.81
C LEU A 43 2.44 4.64 -7.29
N LEU A 44 2.09 5.82 -6.73
CA LEU A 44 2.10 6.06 -5.29
C LEU A 44 1.11 5.14 -4.56
N PHE A 45 -0.05 4.87 -5.16
CA PHE A 45 -1.00 3.92 -4.62
C PHE A 45 -0.34 2.55 -4.34
N TYR A 46 0.44 1.99 -5.27
CA TYR A 46 1.17 0.73 -5.03
C TYR A 46 2.19 0.83 -3.89
N PHE A 47 2.84 1.99 -3.74
CA PHE A 47 3.82 2.20 -2.68
C PHE A 47 3.15 2.15 -1.30
N PHE A 48 2.02 2.85 -1.14
CA PHE A 48 1.28 2.87 0.12
C PHE A 48 0.46 1.59 0.37
N LEU A 49 0.13 0.85 -0.70
CA LEU A 49 -0.65 -0.39 -0.60
C LEU A 49 0.04 -1.45 0.26
N ARG A 50 1.38 -1.41 0.37
CA ARG A 50 2.13 -2.29 1.27
C ARG A 50 1.71 -2.10 2.73
N PHE A 51 1.46 -0.87 3.18
CA PHE A 51 1.02 -0.59 4.55
C PHE A 51 -0.39 -1.12 4.78
N ASP A 52 -1.29 -0.97 3.80
CA ASP A 52 -2.63 -1.56 3.87
C ASP A 52 -2.59 -3.09 4.01
N CYS A 53 -1.66 -3.75 3.32
CA CYS A 53 -1.48 -5.20 3.42
C CYS A 53 -1.10 -5.62 4.84
N VAL A 54 -0.15 -4.90 5.46
CA VAL A 54 0.27 -5.14 6.85
C VAL A 54 -0.88 -4.85 7.82
N ASN A 55 -1.60 -3.75 7.62
CA ASN A 55 -2.75 -3.37 8.44
C ASN A 55 -3.87 -4.41 8.36
N LEU A 56 -4.14 -4.96 7.18
CA LEU A 56 -5.16 -5.99 7.00
C LEU A 56 -4.82 -7.25 7.79
N VAL A 57 -3.56 -7.72 7.73
CA VAL A 57 -3.11 -8.89 8.51
C VAL A 57 -3.23 -8.61 10.03
N LYS A 58 -2.85 -7.42 10.48
CA LYS A 58 -3.00 -7.01 11.89
C LYS A 58 -4.46 -7.06 12.34
N LEU A 59 -5.37 -6.50 11.56
CA LEU A 59 -6.80 -6.47 11.87
C LEU A 59 -7.44 -7.85 11.87
N LEU A 60 -7.02 -8.73 10.95
CA LEU A 60 -7.49 -10.12 10.90
C LEU A 60 -7.04 -10.93 12.12
N LYS A 61 -5.85 -10.64 12.67
CA LYS A 61 -5.36 -11.25 13.92
C LYS A 61 -6.01 -10.66 15.17
N ASN A 62 -6.18 -9.34 15.21
CA ASN A 62 -6.79 -8.61 16.31
C ASN A 62 -7.69 -7.50 15.78
N PRO A 63 -9.03 -7.63 15.90
CA PRO A 63 -9.99 -6.63 15.42
C PRO A 63 -9.85 -5.23 16.05
N GLU A 64 -9.23 -5.14 17.24
CA GLU A 64 -8.99 -3.90 17.99
C GLU A 64 -7.55 -3.36 17.79
N ALA A 65 -6.80 -3.90 16.82
CA ALA A 65 -5.46 -3.43 16.53
C ALA A 65 -5.47 -2.01 15.94
N GLU A 66 -4.51 -1.19 16.37
CA GLU A 66 -4.21 0.08 15.71
C GLU A 66 -3.59 -0.17 14.33
N ILE A 67 -4.04 0.60 13.35
CA ILE A 67 -3.51 0.56 11.99
C ILE A 67 -2.52 1.69 11.76
N ASP A 68 -1.58 1.45 10.86
CA ASP A 68 -0.73 2.49 10.32
C ASP A 68 -1.56 3.43 9.44
N GLN A 69 -1.47 4.75 9.68
CA GLN A 69 -2.21 5.76 8.93
C GLN A 69 -1.62 6.01 7.54
N TRP A 70 -0.45 5.45 7.22
CA TRP A 70 0.20 5.62 5.92
C TRP A 70 -0.41 4.79 4.79
N GLY A 71 -1.37 3.92 5.09
CA GLY A 71 -2.13 3.18 4.09
C GLY A 71 -2.91 4.08 3.12
N ASN A 72 -3.46 3.47 2.08
CA ASN A 72 -4.47 4.11 1.23
C ASN A 72 -5.88 3.99 1.81
N PHE A 73 -6.13 3.01 2.68
CA PHE A 73 -7.44 2.72 3.21
C PHE A 73 -7.56 3.10 4.69
N SER A 74 -8.72 3.66 5.06
CA SER A 74 -9.04 3.93 6.46
C SER A 74 -9.37 2.64 7.23
N LEU A 75 -9.38 2.73 8.56
CA LEU A 75 -9.77 1.62 9.44
C LEU A 75 -11.16 1.07 9.08
N ASP A 76 -12.13 1.97 8.89
CA ASP A 76 -13.50 1.60 8.52
C ASP A 76 -13.53 0.90 7.16
N GLN A 77 -12.76 1.38 6.18
CA GLN A 77 -12.68 0.74 4.86
C GLN A 77 -12.06 -0.66 4.92
N LEU A 78 -11.07 -0.88 5.79
CA LEU A 78 -10.48 -2.21 5.98
C LEU A 78 -11.45 -3.15 6.72
N ARG A 79 -12.21 -2.64 7.69
CA ARG A 79 -13.27 -3.41 8.38
C ARG A 79 -14.40 -3.79 7.44
N ASP A 80 -14.82 -2.86 6.57
CA ASP A 80 -15.78 -3.12 5.49
C ASP A 80 -15.25 -4.21 4.54
N LEU A 81 -13.96 -4.16 4.18
CA LEU A 81 -13.33 -5.18 3.34
C LEU A 81 -13.39 -6.56 3.99
N ILE A 82 -13.05 -6.68 5.28
CA ILE A 82 -13.09 -7.95 6.01
C ILE A 82 -14.52 -8.49 6.08
N THR A 83 -15.49 -7.63 6.39
CA THR A 83 -16.92 -7.98 6.48
C THR A 83 -17.45 -8.46 5.13
N SER A 84 -17.22 -7.67 4.07
CA SER A 84 -17.66 -8.01 2.70
C SER A 84 -16.99 -9.28 2.15
N ALA A 85 -15.73 -9.54 2.49
CA ALA A 85 -15.03 -10.77 2.13
C ALA A 85 -15.65 -12.00 2.80
N THR A 86 -16.18 -11.84 4.02
CA THR A 86 -16.85 -12.91 4.78
C THR A 86 -18.26 -13.17 4.25
N GLU A 87 -18.99 -12.12 3.87
CA GLU A 87 -20.37 -12.20 3.38
C GLU A 87 -20.50 -12.53 1.88
N LEU A 88 -19.39 -12.76 1.16
CA LEU A 88 -19.35 -12.99 -0.29
C LEU A 88 -19.92 -11.83 -1.15
N ASN A 89 -20.15 -10.66 -0.55
CA ASN A 89 -20.65 -9.46 -1.20
C ASN A 89 -19.48 -8.62 -1.76
N PHE A 90 -18.89 -9.10 -2.86
CA PHE A 90 -17.72 -8.44 -3.45
C PHE A 90 -18.06 -7.10 -4.10
N ASN A 91 -17.45 -6.02 -3.60
CA ASN A 91 -17.35 -4.78 -4.34
C ASN A 91 -16.02 -4.74 -5.11
N VAL A 92 -15.99 -5.40 -6.28
CA VAL A 92 -14.80 -5.62 -7.13
C VAL A 92 -14.11 -4.31 -7.54
N HIS A 93 -14.82 -3.19 -7.47
CA HIS A 93 -14.30 -1.89 -7.88
C HIS A 93 -13.63 -1.08 -6.76
N ARG A 94 -13.83 -1.45 -5.48
CA ARG A 94 -13.35 -0.65 -4.35
C ARG A 94 -11.95 -1.04 -3.87
N TYR A 95 -11.59 -2.32 -3.96
CA TYR A 95 -10.33 -2.84 -3.42
C TYR A 95 -9.62 -3.75 -4.43
N PRO A 96 -8.27 -3.86 -4.36
CA PRO A 96 -7.56 -4.91 -5.07
C PRO A 96 -8.11 -6.30 -4.69
N SER A 97 -8.46 -7.10 -5.70
CA SER A 97 -9.15 -8.38 -5.50
C SER A 97 -8.41 -9.35 -4.58
N PHE A 98 -7.08 -9.36 -4.61
CA PHE A 98 -6.26 -10.24 -3.78
C PHE A 98 -6.48 -9.99 -2.28
N MET A 99 -6.73 -8.74 -1.86
CA MET A 99 -6.95 -8.42 -0.43
C MET A 99 -8.22 -9.10 0.11
N SER A 100 -9.30 -9.07 -0.66
CA SER A 100 -10.56 -9.73 -0.26
C SER A 100 -10.43 -11.26 -0.31
N ILE A 101 -9.69 -11.80 -1.28
CA ILE A 101 -9.41 -13.24 -1.36
C ILE A 101 -8.62 -13.68 -0.13
N PHE A 102 -7.55 -12.96 0.21
CA PHE A 102 -6.74 -13.22 1.40
C PHE A 102 -7.57 -13.18 2.68
N ALA A 103 -8.39 -12.13 2.89
CA ALA A 103 -9.23 -12.00 4.08
C ALA A 103 -10.19 -13.19 4.25
N ARG A 104 -10.73 -13.72 3.15
CA ARG A 104 -11.57 -14.91 3.17
C ARG A 104 -10.77 -16.18 3.50
N GLU A 105 -9.63 -16.37 2.84
CA GLU A 105 -8.77 -17.55 3.02
C GLU A 105 -8.13 -17.61 4.42
N TYR A 106 -7.90 -16.45 5.03
CA TYR A 106 -7.36 -16.34 6.39
C TYR A 106 -8.18 -17.14 7.40
N SER A 107 -9.52 -17.04 7.36
CA SER A 107 -10.40 -17.77 8.29
C SER A 107 -10.25 -19.29 8.23
N PHE A 108 -9.86 -19.83 7.07
CA PHE A 108 -9.64 -21.27 6.86
C PHE A 108 -8.20 -21.71 7.10
N ASN A 109 -7.24 -20.80 6.99
CA ASN A 109 -5.82 -21.09 7.07
C ASN A 109 -5.19 -20.75 8.43
N LYS A 110 -5.82 -19.88 9.23
CA LYS A 110 -5.27 -19.39 10.51
C LYS A 110 -4.83 -20.49 11.49
N ASP A 111 -5.50 -21.65 11.47
CA ASP A 111 -5.23 -22.76 12.40
C ASP A 111 -4.32 -23.84 11.78
N LYS A 112 -3.86 -23.66 10.53
CA LYS A 112 -2.97 -24.62 9.87
C LYS A 112 -1.53 -24.46 10.36
N ALA A 113 -0.90 -25.58 10.71
CA ALA A 113 0.51 -25.59 11.07
C ALA A 113 1.38 -25.10 9.89
N GLY A 114 2.28 -24.15 10.15
CA GLY A 114 3.16 -23.57 9.14
C GLY A 114 2.51 -22.49 8.25
N TYR A 115 1.32 -21.99 8.62
CA TYR A 115 0.72 -20.84 7.93
C TYR A 115 1.28 -19.52 8.49
N PHE A 116 1.93 -18.75 7.61
CA PHE A 116 2.49 -17.43 7.91
C PHE A 116 1.71 -16.36 7.13
N PRO A 117 0.69 -15.72 7.76
CA PRO A 117 -0.19 -14.79 7.04
C PRO A 117 0.52 -13.53 6.56
N GLU A 118 1.56 -13.07 7.28
CA GLU A 118 2.41 -11.95 6.82
C GLU A 118 3.11 -12.26 5.49
N ASP A 119 3.73 -13.43 5.39
CA ASP A 119 4.51 -13.83 4.22
C ASP A 119 3.60 -14.10 3.02
N GLU A 120 2.48 -14.78 3.26
CA GLU A 120 1.45 -15.02 2.24
C GLU A 120 0.88 -13.70 1.70
N MET A 121 0.56 -12.75 2.59
CA MET A 121 0.05 -11.44 2.17
C MET A 121 1.10 -10.64 1.40
N ALA A 122 2.36 -10.67 1.86
CA ALA A 122 3.47 -10.01 1.16
C ALA A 122 3.68 -10.60 -0.24
N TYR A 123 3.61 -11.92 -0.38
CA TYR A 123 3.69 -12.60 -1.66
C TYR A 123 2.55 -12.19 -2.61
N GLN A 124 1.30 -12.22 -2.15
CA GLN A 124 0.15 -11.84 -2.96
C GLN A 124 0.21 -10.36 -3.40
N PHE A 125 0.66 -9.47 -2.51
CA PHE A 125 0.91 -8.07 -2.84
C PHE A 125 1.98 -7.93 -3.94
N LEU A 126 3.12 -8.61 -3.80
CA LEU A 126 4.21 -8.54 -4.77
C LEU A 126 3.79 -9.11 -6.13
N ASP A 127 3.11 -10.26 -6.16
CA ASP A 127 2.57 -10.84 -7.40
C ASP A 127 1.58 -9.88 -8.09
N TYR A 128 0.67 -9.28 -7.31
CA TYR A 128 -0.27 -8.28 -7.81
C TYR A 128 0.47 -7.06 -8.40
N ALA A 129 1.46 -6.52 -7.68
CA ALA A 129 2.21 -5.36 -8.12
C ALA A 129 3.05 -5.65 -9.37
N ILE A 130 3.67 -6.83 -9.46
CA ILE A 130 4.44 -7.28 -10.64
C ILE A 130 3.53 -7.41 -11.87
N ARG A 131 2.29 -7.89 -11.71
CA ARG A 131 1.38 -8.10 -12.85
C ARG A 131 0.68 -6.82 -13.31
N THR A 132 0.27 -5.98 -12.37
CA THR A 132 -0.69 -4.90 -12.64
C THR A 132 -0.10 -3.49 -12.64
N CYS A 133 1.08 -3.28 -12.03
CA CYS A 133 1.68 -1.96 -11.96
C CYS A 133 2.04 -1.45 -13.38
N PRO A 134 1.63 -0.21 -13.74
CA PRO A 134 1.82 0.27 -15.10
C PRO A 134 3.28 0.65 -15.41
N SER A 135 4.11 0.91 -14.39
CA SER A 135 5.53 1.21 -14.57
C SER A 135 6.36 -0.07 -14.69
N HIS A 136 7.06 -0.23 -15.81
CA HIS A 136 7.99 -1.34 -16.03
C HIS A 136 9.13 -1.36 -14.98
N MET A 137 9.64 -0.19 -14.62
CA MET A 137 10.68 -0.07 -13.59
C MET A 137 10.19 -0.58 -12.24
N MET A 138 9.01 -0.14 -11.79
CA MET A 138 8.45 -0.58 -10.51
C MET A 138 8.13 -2.08 -10.50
N ARG A 139 7.63 -2.64 -11.62
CA ARG A 139 7.44 -4.09 -11.73
C ARG A 139 8.75 -4.87 -11.53
N ARG A 140 9.84 -4.41 -12.14
CA ARG A 140 11.17 -5.02 -11.94
C ARG A 140 11.67 -4.86 -10.51
N TRP A 141 11.42 -3.71 -9.88
CA TRP A 141 11.74 -3.48 -8.48
C TRP A 141 10.98 -4.45 -7.56
N TYR A 142 9.66 -4.62 -7.74
CA TYR A 142 8.89 -5.58 -6.95
C TYR A 142 9.34 -7.02 -7.17
N LYS A 143 9.70 -7.38 -8.41
CA LYS A 143 10.29 -8.69 -8.70
C LYS A 143 11.61 -8.89 -7.94
N LEU A 144 12.50 -7.90 -7.95
CA LEU A 144 13.74 -7.98 -7.18
C LEU A 144 13.48 -8.16 -5.68
N ASN A 145 12.50 -7.43 -5.12
CA ASN A 145 12.14 -7.60 -3.71
C ASN A 145 11.62 -9.01 -3.41
N LEU A 146 10.82 -9.59 -4.32
CA LEU A 146 10.36 -10.98 -4.19
C LEU A 146 11.54 -11.96 -4.21
N ASP A 147 12.46 -11.80 -5.16
CA ASP A 147 13.64 -12.66 -5.29
C ASP A 147 14.53 -12.57 -4.04
N ILE A 148 14.75 -11.37 -3.50
CA ILE A 148 15.51 -11.16 -2.25
C ILE A 148 14.81 -11.81 -1.05
N THR A 149 13.49 -11.61 -0.92
CA THR A 149 12.71 -12.16 0.19
C THR A 149 12.73 -13.69 0.20
N ASN A 150 12.80 -14.33 -0.97
CA ASN A 150 12.90 -15.78 -1.08
C ASN A 150 14.30 -16.34 -0.75
N ILE A 151 15.33 -15.51 -0.70
CA ILE A 151 16.71 -15.92 -0.38
C ILE A 151 16.99 -15.81 1.12
N LEU A 152 16.37 -14.83 1.79
CA LEU A 152 16.53 -14.55 3.22
C LEU A 152 15.67 -15.50 4.07
#